data_AF-A0AAD1SZC5-F1
#
_entry.id   AF-A0AAD1SZC5-F1
#
_cell.length_a   1.000
_cell.length_b   1.000
_cell.length_c   1.000
_cell.angle_alpha   90.00
_cell.angle_beta   90.00
_cell.angle_gamma   90.00
#
_symmetry.space_group_name_H-M   'P 1'
#
loop_
_entity.id
_entity.type
_entity.pdbx_description
1 polymer ?
#
loop_
_entity_poly.entity_id
_entity_poly.type
_entity_poly.pdbx_seq_one_letter_code
_entity_poly.pdbx_strand_id
1 'polypeptide(L)'
;MITGPSQADCAVLIVAGGVDEFEAGISKNGQTREHALLAYTLGVKQLIIGVNKMDSTEPPYTQKRFQEITKEDVYKIGGIGTVPVGRVETGVLKPGIVVTFAPAGITTEMKSVEMHQEALTEVMPDDKIYL
;
A
#
# COMPACT_ATOMS: atom_id res chain seq x y z
N MET A 1 -13.81 -12.76 9.75
CA MET A 1 -14.41 -11.88 10.79
C MET A 1 -15.04 -10.69 10.05
N ILE A 2 -16.36 -10.46 10.13
CA ILE A 2 -17.06 -9.54 9.19
C ILE A 2 -17.69 -8.31 9.87
N THR A 3 -18.16 -8.42 11.10
CA THR A 3 -18.89 -7.33 11.77
C THR A 3 -18.03 -6.34 12.56
N GLY A 4 -16.77 -6.69 12.86
CA GLY A 4 -15.85 -5.85 13.64
C GLY A 4 -15.21 -4.67 12.88
N PRO A 5 -14.82 -4.80 11.60
CA PRO A 5 -14.10 -3.73 10.91
C PRO A 5 -14.98 -2.61 10.36
N SER A 6 -16.32 -2.76 10.30
CA SER A 6 -17.21 -1.77 9.66
C SER A 6 -17.35 -0.44 10.42
N GLN A 7 -16.81 -0.35 11.64
CA GLN A 7 -16.76 0.87 12.45
C GLN A 7 -15.33 1.25 12.83
N ALA A 8 -14.31 0.58 12.26
CA ALA A 8 -12.93 0.82 12.65
C ALA A 8 -12.33 1.99 11.85
N ASP A 9 -11.86 3.02 12.54
CA ASP A 9 -11.09 4.11 11.92
C ASP A 9 -9.67 3.67 11.49
N CYS A 10 -9.16 2.61 12.14
CA CYS A 10 -7.86 2.01 11.88
C CYS A 10 -7.91 0.49 12.08
N ALA A 11 -7.17 -0.26 11.25
CA ALA A 11 -6.96 -1.69 11.40
C ALA A 11 -5.48 -1.99 11.64
N VAL A 12 -5.24 -3.01 12.47
CA VAL A 12 -3.91 -3.59 12.67
C VAL A 12 -3.90 -4.94 11.98
N LEU A 13 -3.07 -5.08 10.96
CA LEU A 13 -2.86 -6.32 10.22
C LEU A 13 -1.57 -6.98 10.70
N ILE A 14 -1.69 -8.16 11.28
CA ILE A 14 -0.54 -8.94 11.74
C ILE A 14 -0.11 -9.90 10.65
N VAL A 15 1.17 -9.85 10.30
CA VAL A 15 1.77 -10.67 9.24
C VAL A 15 2.93 -11.46 9.83
N ALA A 16 2.98 -12.76 9.58
CA ALA A 16 4.12 -13.57 10.02
C ALA A 16 5.34 -13.30 9.11
N GLY A 17 6.51 -13.07 9.70
CA GLY A 17 7.76 -12.84 8.97
C GLY A 17 8.53 -14.11 8.60
N GLY A 18 8.14 -15.26 9.17
CA GLY A 18 8.77 -16.56 8.91
C GLY A 18 8.78 -16.91 7.42
N VAL A 19 9.77 -17.69 7.01
CA VAL A 19 9.84 -18.26 5.66
C VAL A 19 8.69 -19.26 5.52
N ASP A 20 8.00 -19.26 4.37
CA ASP A 20 6.79 -20.02 4.03
C ASP A 20 5.50 -19.54 4.72
N GLU A 21 5.56 -19.03 5.96
CA GLU A 21 4.37 -18.48 6.64
C GLU A 21 3.89 -17.18 6.00
N PHE A 22 4.81 -16.29 5.63
CA PHE A 22 4.50 -15.04 4.93
C PHE A 22 3.88 -15.33 3.55
N GLU A 23 4.52 -16.19 2.79
CA GLU A 23 4.14 -16.57 1.43
C GLU A 23 2.75 -17.23 1.40
N ALA A 24 2.45 -18.09 2.38
CA ALA A 24 1.11 -18.67 2.53
C ALA A 24 0.05 -17.60 2.84
N GLY A 25 0.37 -16.63 3.70
CA GLY A 25 -0.53 -15.55 4.10
C GLY A 25 -0.86 -14.56 2.97
N ILE A 26 0.10 -14.28 2.09
CA ILE A 26 -0.04 -13.33 0.96
C ILE A 26 -0.52 -14.00 -0.34
N SER A 27 -0.59 -15.34 -0.37
CA SER A 27 -1.06 -16.11 -1.51
C SER A 27 -2.50 -15.72 -1.94
N LYS A 28 -2.94 -16.17 -3.13
CA LYS A 28 -4.29 -15.87 -3.64
C LYS A 28 -5.43 -16.31 -2.72
N ASN A 29 -5.21 -17.38 -1.95
CA ASN A 29 -6.15 -17.91 -0.96
C ASN A 29 -5.70 -17.59 0.48
N GLY A 30 -4.76 -16.66 0.62
CA GLY A 30 -4.13 -16.31 1.88
C GLY A 30 -5.03 -15.39 2.71
N GLN A 31 -5.13 -15.70 4.01
CA GLN A 31 -6.00 -14.97 4.93
C GLN A 31 -5.55 -13.53 5.16
N THR A 32 -4.24 -13.24 5.11
CA THR A 32 -3.73 -11.87 5.28
C THR A 32 -4.24 -10.97 4.18
N ARG A 33 -4.24 -11.46 2.93
CA ARG A 33 -4.75 -10.74 1.77
C ARG A 33 -6.26 -10.54 1.82
N GLU A 34 -7.02 -11.56 2.19
CA GLU A 34 -8.47 -11.45 2.33
C GLU A 34 -8.87 -10.44 3.42
N HIS A 35 -8.22 -10.48 4.58
CA HIS A 35 -8.50 -9.54 5.66
C HIS A 35 -8.09 -8.10 5.32
N ALA A 36 -6.98 -7.91 4.59
CA ALA A 36 -6.59 -6.59 4.10
C ALA A 36 -7.62 -6.04 3.11
N LEU A 37 -8.09 -6.87 2.18
CA LEU A 37 -9.13 -6.49 1.21
C LEU A 37 -10.45 -6.17 1.91
N LEU A 38 -10.85 -6.97 2.90
CA LEU A 38 -12.04 -6.72 3.70
C LEU A 38 -11.94 -5.43 4.51
N ALA A 39 -10.79 -5.14 5.12
CA ALA A 39 -10.58 -3.87 5.81
C ALA A 39 -10.74 -2.68 4.85
N TYR A 40 -10.21 -2.80 3.63
CA TYR A 40 -10.37 -1.78 2.59
C TYR A 40 -11.83 -1.62 2.15
N THR A 41 -12.54 -2.72 1.86
CA THR A 41 -13.95 -2.65 1.43
C THR A 41 -14.90 -2.18 2.53
N LEU A 42 -14.54 -2.39 3.79
CA LEU A 42 -15.27 -1.89 4.96
C LEU A 42 -14.95 -0.43 5.31
N GLY A 43 -14.09 0.23 4.55
CA GLY A 43 -13.81 1.67 4.68
C GLY A 43 -12.71 2.03 5.66
N VAL A 44 -11.90 1.06 6.11
CA VAL A 44 -10.77 1.33 7.01
C VAL A 44 -9.64 1.99 6.21
N LYS A 45 -9.46 3.30 6.38
CA LYS A 45 -8.46 4.09 5.63
C LYS A 45 -7.06 4.04 6.22
N GLN A 46 -6.92 3.69 7.50
CA GLN A 46 -5.65 3.63 8.20
C GLN A 46 -5.30 2.18 8.54
N LEU A 47 -4.19 1.69 8.00
CA LEU A 47 -3.72 0.32 8.24
C LEU A 47 -2.32 0.35 8.86
N ILE A 48 -2.17 -0.33 10.00
CA ILE A 48 -0.88 -0.58 10.64
C ILE A 48 -0.51 -2.04 10.37
N ILE A 49 0.64 -2.27 9.74
CA ILE A 49 1.13 -3.62 9.46
C ILE A 49 2.16 -3.99 10.53
N GLY A 50 1.85 -5.01 11.32
CA GLY A 50 2.74 -5.57 12.33
C GLY A 50 3.39 -6.86 11.83
N VAL A 51 4.69 -6.82 11.55
CA VAL A 51 5.46 -8.03 11.22
C VAL A 51 5.81 -8.77 12.50
N ASN A 52 5.20 -9.94 12.68
CA ASN A 52 5.32 -10.80 13.86
C ASN A 52 6.22 -12.02 13.55
N LYS A 53 6.65 -12.72 14.60
CA LYS A 53 7.56 -13.89 14.50
C LYS A 53 8.88 -13.60 13.78
N MET A 54 9.45 -12.41 13.98
CA MET A 54 10.75 -12.05 13.40
C MET A 54 11.90 -12.91 13.94
N ASP A 55 11.73 -13.54 15.10
CA ASP A 55 12.62 -14.57 15.63
C ASP A 55 12.71 -15.82 14.74
N SER A 56 11.63 -16.15 14.02
CA SER A 56 11.53 -17.33 13.14
C SER A 56 12.03 -17.07 11.72
N THR A 57 12.68 -15.91 11.49
CA THR A 57 13.35 -15.64 10.21
C THR A 57 14.71 -16.34 10.15
N GLU A 58 15.19 -16.64 8.95
CA GLU A 58 16.52 -17.23 8.74
C GLU A 58 17.42 -16.22 8.00
N PRO A 59 18.41 -15.61 8.66
CA PRO A 59 18.71 -15.65 10.10
C PRO A 59 17.70 -14.86 10.98
N PRO A 60 17.63 -15.11 12.30
CA PRO A 60 16.67 -14.44 13.19
C PRO A 60 16.82 -12.92 13.16
N TYR A 61 15.68 -12.22 13.23
CA TYR A 61 15.59 -10.75 13.21
C TYR A 61 16.29 -10.08 12.02
N THR A 62 16.22 -10.70 10.84
CA THR A 62 16.88 -10.15 9.65
C THR A 62 16.16 -8.92 9.12
N GLN A 63 16.87 -7.79 9.05
CA GLN A 63 16.36 -6.54 8.47
C GLN A 63 15.98 -6.68 7.00
N LYS A 64 16.72 -7.50 6.24
CA LYS A 64 16.44 -7.77 4.82
C LYS A 64 15.02 -8.35 4.64
N ARG A 65 14.63 -9.34 5.45
CA ARG A 65 13.30 -9.96 5.40
C ARG A 65 12.19 -8.96 5.74
N PHE A 66 12.40 -8.14 6.76
CA PHE A 66 11.47 -7.07 7.10
C PHE A 66 11.27 -6.08 5.94
N GLN A 67 12.36 -5.67 5.29
CA GLN A 67 12.30 -4.77 4.12
C GLN A 67 11.64 -5.42 2.90
N GLU A 68 11.83 -6.72 2.68
CA GLU A 68 11.15 -7.47 1.61
C GLU A 68 9.64 -7.45 1.80
N ILE A 69 9.16 -7.80 3.00
CA ILE A 69 7.74 -7.78 3.37
C ILE A 69 7.17 -6.37 3.19
N THR A 70 7.88 -5.35 3.70
CA THR A 70 7.42 -3.95 3.63
C THR A 70 7.39 -3.41 2.20
N LYS A 71 8.25 -3.90 1.30
CA LYS A 71 8.30 -3.45 -0.11
C LYS A 71 7.26 -4.12 -0.99
N GLU A 72 6.87 -5.36 -0.70
CA GLU A 72 5.79 -6.04 -1.44
C GLU A 72 4.41 -5.44 -1.14
N ASP A 73 4.26 -4.77 0.01
CA ASP A 73 3.08 -3.97 0.38
C ASP A 73 2.98 -2.62 -0.36
N VAL A 74 3.94 -2.27 -1.23
CA VAL A 74 3.78 -1.19 -2.21
C VAL A 74 2.83 -1.67 -3.32
N TYR A 75 1.54 -1.56 -3.03
CA TYR A 75 0.37 -1.69 -3.88
C TYR A 75 0.61 -1.82 -5.40
N LYS A 76 0.93 -3.04 -5.87
CA LYS A 76 0.51 -3.49 -7.20
C LYS A 76 -0.92 -4.00 -7.07
N ILE A 77 -1.88 -3.08 -7.05
CA ILE A 77 -3.30 -3.46 -7.08
C ILE A 77 -3.59 -4.00 -8.48
N GLY A 78 -3.79 -5.32 -8.57
CA GLY A 78 -4.13 -5.99 -9.83
C GLY A 78 -5.42 -5.40 -10.42
N GLY A 79 -5.29 -4.70 -11.54
CA GLY A 79 -6.37 -4.00 -12.23
C GLY A 79 -6.20 -2.48 -12.33
N ILE A 80 -5.41 -1.87 -11.44
CA ILE A 80 -5.21 -0.41 -11.36
C ILE A 80 -3.83 -0.01 -11.90
N GLY A 81 -2.81 -0.86 -11.70
CA GLY A 81 -1.44 -0.62 -12.19
C GLY A 81 -0.45 -0.40 -11.06
N THR A 82 0.56 0.43 -11.30
CA THR A 82 1.52 0.87 -10.27
C THR A 82 1.03 2.21 -9.75
N VAL A 83 0.77 2.31 -8.44
CA VAL A 83 0.27 3.53 -7.78
C VAL A 83 1.39 4.13 -6.93
N PRO A 84 2.15 5.12 -7.42
CA PRO A 84 3.09 5.84 -6.57
C PRO A 84 2.34 6.73 -5.58
N VAL A 85 2.77 6.72 -4.33
CA VAL A 85 2.23 7.58 -3.27
C VAL A 85 3.26 8.66 -2.96
N GLY A 86 2.82 9.92 -2.91
CA GLY A 86 3.71 11.04 -2.72
C GLY A 86 3.03 12.27 -2.14
N ARG A 87 3.85 13.25 -1.80
CA ARG A 87 3.40 14.61 -1.47
C ARG A 87 3.79 15.53 -2.61
N VAL A 88 2.88 16.44 -2.95
CA VAL A 88 3.19 17.52 -3.89
C VAL A 88 3.89 18.64 -3.14
N GLU A 89 5.18 18.82 -3.38
CA GLU A 89 5.96 19.88 -2.72
C GLU A 89 5.78 21.24 -3.43
N THR A 90 5.67 21.24 -4.76
CA THR A 90 5.50 22.46 -5.56
C THR A 90 4.69 22.20 -6.82
N GLY A 91 3.90 23.19 -7.24
CA GLY A 91 3.12 23.14 -8.48
C GLY A 91 1.72 22.53 -8.32
N VAL A 92 1.03 22.35 -9.45
CA VAL A 92 -0.31 21.75 -9.50
C VAL A 92 -0.26 20.49 -10.37
N LEU A 93 -0.74 19.37 -9.84
CA LEU A 93 -0.85 18.11 -10.58
C LEU A 93 -2.28 17.89 -11.05
N LYS A 94 -2.45 17.48 -12.30
CA LYS A 94 -3.74 17.20 -12.93
C LYS A 94 -3.68 15.86 -13.67
N PRO A 95 -4.78 15.09 -13.68
CA PRO A 95 -4.87 13.90 -14.53
C PRO A 95 -4.61 14.27 -16.01
N GLY A 96 -3.89 13.42 -16.73
CA GLY A 96 -3.49 13.62 -18.13
C GLY A 96 -2.14 14.34 -18.32
N ILE A 97 -1.48 14.77 -17.25
CA ILE A 97 -0.12 15.34 -17.34
C ILE A 97 0.90 14.21 -17.48
N VAL A 98 1.88 14.43 -18.35
CA VAL A 98 3.05 13.57 -18.49
C VAL A 98 4.05 13.90 -17.37
N VAL A 99 4.32 12.93 -16.50
CA VAL A 99 5.24 13.05 -15.36
C VAL A 99 6.53 12.30 -15.62
N THR A 100 7.66 12.84 -15.17
CA THR A 100 8.97 12.20 -15.28
C THR A 100 9.54 11.90 -13.90
N PHE A 101 9.81 10.63 -13.61
CA PHE A 101 10.39 10.16 -12.36
C PHE A 101 11.91 10.19 -12.41
N ALA A 102 12.51 11.15 -11.70
CA ALA A 102 13.94 11.20 -11.45
C ALA A 102 14.33 10.29 -10.25
N PRO A 103 15.55 9.72 -10.21
CA PRO A 103 16.65 9.86 -11.16
C PRO A 103 16.57 8.92 -12.37
N ALA A 104 15.61 7.99 -12.40
CA ALA A 104 15.50 6.97 -13.45
C ALA A 104 15.16 7.53 -14.84
N GLY A 105 14.64 8.76 -14.92
CA GLY A 105 14.26 9.42 -16.16
C GLY A 105 13.04 8.77 -16.83
N ILE A 106 12.23 8.03 -16.07
CA ILE A 106 11.06 7.32 -16.60
C ILE A 106 9.91 8.31 -16.76
N THR A 107 9.44 8.48 -17.98
CA THR A 107 8.32 9.36 -18.31
C THR A 107 7.05 8.53 -18.50
N THR A 108 5.95 8.92 -17.85
CA THR A 108 4.66 8.25 -17.95
C THR A 108 3.52 9.25 -17.90
N GLU A 109 2.36 8.86 -18.43
CA GLU A 109 1.14 9.68 -18.36
C GLU A 109 0.38 9.37 -17.08
N MET A 110 0.03 10.41 -16.34
CA MET A 110 -0.77 10.31 -15.14
C MET A 110 -2.24 10.08 -15.50
N LYS A 111 -2.83 8.95 -15.11
CA LYS A 111 -4.22 8.62 -15.48
C LYS A 111 -5.27 9.23 -14.55
N SER A 112 -5.01 9.21 -13.25
CA SER A 112 -5.96 9.65 -12.22
C SER A 112 -5.18 10.13 -11.01
N VAL A 113 -5.66 11.18 -10.34
CA VAL A 113 -5.13 11.58 -9.04
C VAL A 113 -6.21 11.38 -7.99
N GLU A 114 -5.85 10.71 -6.89
CA GLU A 114 -6.78 10.47 -5.79
C GLU A 114 -6.23 11.03 -4.48
N MET A 115 -7.14 11.59 -3.67
CA MET A 115 -6.87 11.99 -2.30
C MET A 115 -8.03 11.52 -1.43
N HIS A 116 -7.75 10.78 -0.36
CA HIS A 116 -8.78 10.25 0.56
C HIS A 116 -9.93 9.44 -0.10
N GLN A 117 -9.68 8.81 -1.26
CA GLN A 117 -10.64 8.07 -2.10
C GLN A 117 -11.61 8.96 -2.92
N GLU A 118 -11.27 10.23 -3.12
CA GLU A 118 -11.94 11.10 -4.08
C GLU A 118 -11.00 11.41 -5.25
N ALA A 119 -11.53 11.29 -6.46
CA ALA A 119 -10.83 11.70 -7.67
C ALA A 119 -10.78 13.23 -7.71
N LEU A 120 -9.57 13.79 -7.67
CA LEU A 120 -9.36 15.22 -7.76
C LEU A 120 -9.10 15.64 -9.21
N THR A 121 -9.68 16.77 -9.60
CA THR A 121 -9.40 17.42 -10.89
C THR A 121 -8.07 18.16 -10.87
N GLU A 122 -7.63 18.60 -9.69
CA GLU A 122 -6.33 19.23 -9.47
C GLU A 122 -5.85 19.02 -8.03
N VAL A 123 -4.54 18.91 -7.87
CA VAL A 123 -3.88 18.76 -6.57
C VAL A 123 -3.05 19.98 -6.28
N MET A 124 -3.15 20.50 -5.06
CA MET A 124 -2.39 21.65 -4.60
C MET A 124 -1.13 21.20 -3.84
N PRO A 125 -0.14 22.10 -3.68
CA PRO A 125 1.00 21.84 -2.80
C PRO A 125 0.56 21.46 -1.38
N ASP A 126 1.35 20.64 -0.70
CA ASP A 126 1.14 20.02 0.63
C ASP A 126 0.13 18.85 0.70
N ASP A 127 -0.61 18.59 -0.37
CA ASP A 127 -1.52 17.44 -0.43
C ASP A 127 -0.75 16.12 -0.55
N LYS A 128 -1.17 15.13 0.25
CA LYS A 128 -0.74 13.74 0.12
C LYS A 128 -1.63 13.04 -0.88
N ILE A 129 -1.05 12.53 -1.96
CA ILE A 129 -1.79 12.00 -3.10
C ILE A 129 -1.34 10.62 -3.53
N TYR A 130 -2.26 9.94 -4.21
CA TYR A 130 -2.07 8.67 -4.90
C TYR A 130 -2.11 8.96 -6.40
N LEU A 131 -1.02 8.62 -7.11
CA LEU A 131 -0.81 8.87 -8.53
C LEU A 131 -1.17 7.65 -9.40
#